data_AF-X1H6J4-F1
#
_entry.id   AF-X1H6J4-F1
#
_cell.length_a   1.000
_cell.length_b   1.000
_cell.length_c   1.000
_cell.angle_alpha   90.00
_cell.angle_beta   90.00
_cell.angle_gamma   90.00
#
_symmetry.space_group_name_H-M   'P 1'
#
loop_
_entity.id
_entity.type
_entity.pdbx_description
1 polymer ?
#
loop_
_entity_poly.entity_id
_entity_poly.type
_entity_poly.pdbx_seq_one_letter_code
_entity_poly.pdbx_strand_id
1 'polypeptide(L)'
;KKFHDLLSQNCGNKKLIELLANLQEQIHWLRNISLKRITFAGSVKEHLAIIEALKKNDEELINKVLLQHLERAKKSSLAEINSWSNTSKIG
;
A
#
# COMPACT_ATOMS: atom_id res chain seq x y z
N LYS A 1 5.87 -7.78 0.21
CA LYS A 1 6.48 -7.62 -1.14
C LYS A 1 5.80 -8.57 -2.14
N LYS A 2 6.01 -9.89 -2.02
CA LYS A 2 5.41 -10.92 -2.90
C LYS A 2 3.91 -10.76 -3.21
N PHE A 3 3.08 -10.40 -2.22
CA PHE A 3 1.65 -10.14 -2.45
C PHE A 3 1.39 -9.09 -3.54
N HIS A 4 2.01 -7.91 -3.43
CA HIS A 4 1.82 -6.83 -4.40
C HIS A 4 2.42 -7.16 -5.76
N ASP A 5 3.57 -7.86 -5.77
CA ASP A 5 4.25 -8.26 -7.01
C ASP A 5 3.38 -9.23 -7.82
N LEU A 6 2.69 -10.17 -7.15
CA LEU A 6 1.75 -11.07 -7.82
C LEU A 6 0.58 -10.32 -8.46
N LEU A 7 -0.01 -9.33 -7.76
CA LEU A 7 -1.11 -8.55 -8.31
C LEU A 7 -0.67 -7.71 -9.52
N SER A 8 0.48 -7.03 -9.42
CA SER A 8 0.97 -6.19 -10.53
C SER A 8 1.34 -7.02 -11.75
N GLN A 9 2.04 -8.14 -11.58
CA GLN A 9 2.47 -8.99 -12.70
C GLN A 9 1.31 -9.70 -13.41
N ASN A 10 0.18 -9.90 -12.75
CA ASN A 10 -0.97 -10.63 -13.31
C ASN A 10 -2.11 -9.71 -13.79
N CYS A 11 -1.91 -8.39 -13.84
CA CYS A 11 -2.94 -7.44 -14.30
C CYS A 11 -3.18 -7.43 -15.83
N GLY A 12 -2.39 -8.17 -16.62
CA GLY A 12 -2.55 -8.29 -18.08
C GLY A 12 -2.16 -7.05 -18.88
N ASN A 13 -1.78 -5.94 -18.24
CA ASN A 13 -1.42 -4.68 -18.91
C ASN A 13 0.10 -4.43 -18.83
N LYS A 14 0.80 -4.68 -19.94
CA LYS A 14 2.26 -4.50 -20.04
C LYS A 14 2.71 -3.08 -19.68
N LYS A 15 1.99 -2.05 -20.12
CA LYS A 15 2.35 -0.66 -19.83
C LYS A 15 2.22 -0.34 -18.34
N LEU A 16 1.18 -0.86 -17.70
CA LEU A 16 0.99 -0.72 -16.25
C LEU A 16 2.09 -1.45 -15.47
N ILE A 17 2.47 -2.65 -15.90
CA ILE A 17 3.57 -3.42 -15.30
C ILE A 17 4.88 -2.62 -15.36
N GLU A 18 5.23 -2.04 -16.52
CA GLU A 18 6.43 -1.21 -16.68
C GLU A 18 6.41 0.04 -15.78
N LEU A 19 5.26 0.74 -15.72
CA LEU A 19 5.10 1.92 -14.86
C LEU A 19 5.30 1.56 -13.39
N LEU A 20 4.70 0.46 -12.93
CA LEU A 20 4.84 -0.02 -11.55
C LEU A 20 6.26 -0.47 -11.23
N ALA A 21 6.96 -1.10 -12.19
CA ALA A 21 8.36 -1.48 -12.03
C ALA A 21 9.26 -0.24 -11.82
N ASN A 22 9.03 0.83 -12.58
CA ASN A 22 9.79 2.07 -12.46
C ASN A 22 9.53 2.81 -11.12
N LEU A 23 8.39 2.55 -10.48
CA LEU A 23 8.04 3.13 -9.17
C LEU A 23 8.30 2.18 -8.00
N GLN A 24 8.79 0.97 -8.25
CA GLN A 24 8.84 -0.10 -7.26
C GLN A 24 9.64 0.28 -6.02
N GLU A 25 10.80 0.93 -6.19
CA GLU A 25 11.64 1.38 -5.08
C GLU A 25 10.96 2.48 -4.25
N GLN A 26 10.28 3.43 -4.90
CA GLN A 26 9.54 4.48 -4.20
C GLN A 26 8.36 3.89 -3.41
N ILE A 27 7.65 2.92 -3.98
CA ILE A 27 6.55 2.21 -3.32
C ILE A 27 7.08 1.38 -2.14
N HIS A 28 8.23 0.72 -2.30
CA HIS A 28 8.87 -0.03 -1.21
C HIS A 28 9.29 0.88 -0.06
N TRP A 29 9.91 2.01 -0.35
CA TRP A 29 10.27 3.02 0.64
C TRP A 29 9.03 3.55 1.38
N LEU A 30 7.98 3.94 0.64
CA LEU A 30 6.74 4.47 1.24
C LEU A 30 6.04 3.41 2.12
N ARG A 31 6.07 2.14 1.71
CA ARG A 31 5.55 1.04 2.54
C ARG A 31 6.33 0.89 3.83
N ASN A 32 7.66 0.96 3.79
CA ASN A 32 8.46 0.83 5.00
C ASN A 32 8.18 1.97 6.00
N ILE A 33 7.95 3.18 5.50
CA ILE A 33 7.52 4.32 6.31
C ILE A 33 6.13 4.07 6.92
N SER A 34 5.15 3.69 6.10
CA SER A 34 3.77 3.49 6.57
C SER A 34 3.70 2.40 7.64
N LEU A 35 4.50 1.34 7.53
CA LEU A 35 4.54 0.25 8.50
C LEU A 35 4.99 0.68 9.90
N LYS A 36 5.68 1.82 10.05
CA LYS A 36 6.06 2.33 11.38
C LYS A 36 4.87 2.73 12.27
N ARG A 37 3.71 3.01 11.67
CA ARG A 37 2.48 3.41 12.41
C ARG A 37 1.30 2.48 12.18
N ILE A 38 1.56 1.36 11.52
CA ILE A 38 0.56 0.35 11.18
C ILE A 38 0.90 -0.93 11.94
N THR A 39 -0.09 -1.51 12.62
CA THR A 39 0.09 -2.81 13.24
C THR A 39 0.12 -3.92 12.18
N PHE A 40 0.88 -4.97 12.45
CA PHE A 40 0.91 -6.16 11.59
C PHE A 40 -0.50 -6.73 11.38
N ALA A 41 -1.27 -6.89 12.45
CA ALA A 41 -2.66 -7.37 12.38
C ALA A 41 -3.55 -6.48 11.51
N GLY A 42 -3.42 -5.15 11.63
CA GLY A 42 -4.15 -4.21 10.78
C GLY A 42 -3.79 -4.33 9.31
N SER A 43 -2.50 -4.50 9.00
CA SER A 43 -2.04 -4.73 7.63
C SER A 43 -2.58 -6.05 7.06
N VAL A 44 -2.51 -7.15 7.82
CA VAL A 44 -3.03 -8.46 7.40
C VAL A 44 -4.52 -8.40 7.12
N LYS A 45 -5.30 -7.73 7.99
CA LYS A 45 -6.75 -7.59 7.81
C LYS A 45 -7.12 -6.96 6.47
N GLU A 46 -6.42 -5.91 6.06
CA GLU A 46 -6.67 -5.26 4.77
C GLU A 46 -6.30 -6.14 3.58
N HIS A 47 -5.15 -6.82 3.64
CA HIS A 47 -4.75 -7.75 2.58
C HIS A 47 -5.75 -8.89 2.41
N LEU A 48 -6.27 -9.44 3.51
CA LEU A 48 -7.33 -10.45 3.47
C LEU A 48 -8.62 -9.90 2.85
N ALA A 49 -9.01 -8.66 3.17
CA ALA A 49 -10.18 -8.03 2.57
C ALA A 49 -10.04 -7.88 1.04
N ILE A 50 -8.84 -7.49 0.56
CA ILE A 50 -8.53 -7.42 -0.88
C ILE A 50 -8.64 -8.81 -1.52
N ILE A 51 -8.05 -9.84 -0.90
CA ILE A 51 -8.09 -11.22 -1.42
C ILE A 51 -9.54 -11.73 -1.52
N GLU A 52 -10.35 -11.50 -0.49
CA GLU A 52 -11.75 -11.92 -0.48
C GLU A 52 -12.59 -11.17 -1.53
N ALA A 53 -12.32 -9.88 -1.75
CA ALA A 53 -12.96 -9.12 -2.82
C ALA A 53 -12.60 -9.66 -4.21
N LEU A 54 -11.31 -9.96 -4.45
CA LEU A 54 -10.83 -10.57 -5.69
C LEU A 54 -11.45 -11.95 -5.93
N LYS A 55 -11.54 -12.79 -4.90
CA LYS A 55 -12.16 -14.13 -5.00
C LYS A 55 -13.64 -14.08 -5.36
N LYS A 56 -14.34 -13.02 -4.96
CA LYS A 56 -15.75 -12.79 -5.30
C LYS A 56 -15.95 -12.16 -6.67
N ASN A 57 -14.89 -11.69 -7.31
CA ASN A 57 -14.95 -10.91 -8.56
C ASN A 57 -15.90 -9.70 -8.46
N ASP A 58 -15.92 -9.07 -7.28
CA ASP A 58 -16.77 -7.93 -6.96
C ASP A 58 -15.96 -6.64 -7.16
N GLU A 59 -16.09 -6.04 -8.35
CA GLU A 59 -15.30 -4.88 -8.75
C GLU A 59 -15.49 -3.66 -7.83
N GLU A 60 -16.72 -3.42 -7.38
CA GLU A 60 -17.01 -2.31 -6.46
C GLU A 60 -16.31 -2.54 -5.12
N LEU A 61 -16.42 -3.76 -4.57
CA LEU A 61 -15.75 -4.11 -3.33
C LEU A 61 -14.23 -4.06 -3.47
N ILE A 62 -13.67 -4.56 -4.58
CA ILE A 62 -12.23 -4.51 -4.88
C ILE A 62 -11.75 -3.06 -4.83
N ASN A 63 -12.43 -2.15 -5.54
CA ASN A 63 -12.08 -0.74 -5.58
C ASN A 63 -12.16 -0.12 -4.18
N LYS A 64 -13.23 -0.39 -3.43
CA LYS A 64 -13.42 0.12 -2.07
C LYS A 64 -12.30 -0.30 -1.13
N VAL A 65 -11.97 -1.59 -1.06
CA VAL A 65 -10.96 -2.09 -0.11
C VAL A 65 -9.54 -1.69 -0.50
N LEU A 66 -9.24 -1.59 -1.80
CA LEU A 66 -7.96 -1.08 -2.29
C LEU A 66 -7.79 0.40 -1.97
N LEU A 67 -8.80 1.25 -2.20
CA LEU A 67 -8.74 2.66 -1.86
C LEU A 67 -8.57 2.89 -0.35
N GLN A 68 -9.26 2.10 0.48
CA GLN A 68 -9.08 2.15 1.93
C GLN A 68 -7.65 1.79 2.35
N HIS A 69 -7.07 0.74 1.76
CA HIS A 69 -5.68 0.34 2.00
C HIS A 69 -4.70 1.47 1.63
N LEU A 70 -4.88 2.10 0.47
CA LEU A 70 -4.05 3.20 -0.01
C LEU A 70 -4.16 4.45 0.86
N GLU A 71 -5.38 4.86 1.23
CA GLU A 71 -5.57 6.04 2.09
C GLU A 71 -5.00 5.83 3.49
N ARG A 72 -5.12 4.62 4.06
CA ARG A 72 -4.47 4.32 5.33
C ARG A 72 -2.95 4.35 5.21
N ALA A 73 -2.38 3.75 4.16
CA ALA A 73 -0.93 3.80 3.93
C ALA A 73 -0.43 5.24 3.79
N LYS A 74 -1.13 6.08 3.01
CA LYS A 74 -0.84 7.50 2.84
C LYS A 74 -0.90 8.27 4.16
N LYS A 75 -1.99 8.12 4.94
CA LYS A 75 -2.14 8.78 6.25
C LYS A 75 -1.01 8.39 7.20
N SER A 76 -0.66 7.12 7.23
CA SER A 76 0.45 6.61 8.04
C SER A 76 1.79 7.22 7.62
N SER A 77 2.08 7.22 6.32
CA SER A 77 3.31 7.79 5.79
C SER A 77 3.43 9.29 6.07
N LEU A 78 2.37 10.05 5.85
CA LEU A 78 2.37 11.49 6.14
C LEU A 78 2.58 11.78 7.63
N ALA A 79 1.92 11.02 8.51
CA ALA A 79 2.11 11.16 9.95
C ALA A 79 3.56 10.87 10.37
N GLU A 80 4.19 9.87 9.74
CA GLU A 80 5.58 9.53 10.02
C GLU A 80 6.55 10.60 9.49
N ILE A 81 6.40 11.03 8.24
CA ILE A 81 7.22 12.09 7.65
C ILE A 81 7.11 13.38 8.46
N ASN A 82 5.89 13.78 8.85
CA ASN A 82 5.66 14.96 9.66
C ASN A 82 6.31 14.86 11.05
N SER A 83 6.46 13.66 11.60
CA SER A 83 7.13 13.48 12.88
C SER A 83 8.63 13.79 12.81
N TRP A 84 9.27 13.55 11.65
CA TRP A 84 10.68 13.87 11.44
C TRP A 84 10.94 15.37 11.50
N SER A 85 10.06 16.16 10.86
CA SER A 85 10.10 17.63 10.88
C SER A 85 9.98 18.20 12.29
N ASN A 86 9.26 17.52 13.19
CA ASN A 86 9.14 17.94 14.59
C ASN A 86 10.40 17.58 15.40
N THR A 87 11.02 16.42 15.18
CA THR A 87 12.31 16.09 15.83
C THR A 87 13.44 17.01 15.39
N SER A 88 13.45 17.48 14.14
CA SER A 88 14.48 18.41 13.64
C SER A 88 14.36 19.84 14.20
N LYS A 89 13.26 20.20 14.88
CA LYS A 89 13.06 21.51 15.53
C LYS A 89 13.47 21.53 17.01
N ILE A 90 13.81 20.38 17.58
CA ILE A 90 14.13 20.22 19.02
C ILE A 90 15.66 20.01 19.21
N GLY A 91 16.43 20.03 18.12
CA GLY A 91 17.90 19.92 18.11
C GLY A 91 18.59 21.25 17.85
#